data_AF-A0A7J9GD47-F1
#
_entry.id   AF-A0A7J9GD47-F1
#
_cell.length_a   1.000
_cell.length_b   1.000
_cell.length_c   1.000
_cell.angle_alpha   90.00
_cell.angle_beta   90.00
_cell.angle_gamma   90.00
#
_symmetry.space_group_name_H-M   'P 1'
#
loop_
_entity.id
_entity.type
_entity.pdbx_description
1 polymer ?
#
loop_
_entity_poly.entity_id
_entity_poly.type
_entity_poly.pdbx_seq_one_letter_code
_entity_poly.pdbx_strand_id
1 'polypeptide(L)'
;MATLSHDMTLDILRCLSVNDLLRFKCVSKFWCSWIEDPYFIKLHLSYSLKTNTNRSLIVRYCKYQFLSVNYDSPKTTRSLKQPLSEQKKYIQILGSCNGLLAVEDDDGRILLWNPSTRKYQVLPSTEIEFPSPPIRCSRSTYYGFGYDPVSDDYKLVRIVQLLGAKDEYFHSEAKVYSLRSNSWRRIKDFCFYFISYRQLGFLANNVLHLLAFKTPESSKRDLVGFDLRSEEFSLVELPDFCLDENIYFDVKAMGGYLCLSATYWELGDIVADVWIMKEYGVKESWVKLMSSTYPDLLLCSPSEVPLAFSKNGDKVLFHFKLNRDIRDSLVWYDLGSKRIEEVGIRGVPIVYDVDLYVESLVPLNLKPPRGKFSLFNCILLWKYEFLFLEIKIDVF
;
A
#
# COMPACT_ATOMS: atom_id res chain seq x y z
N MET A 1 -34.10 -28.22 15.39
CA MET A 1 -32.71 -27.82 15.09
C MET A 1 -32.44 -26.54 15.87
N ALA A 2 -31.41 -26.51 16.71
CA ALA A 2 -31.04 -25.29 17.41
C ALA A 2 -30.50 -24.27 16.41
N THR A 3 -31.18 -23.13 16.27
CA THR A 3 -30.71 -22.01 15.44
C THR A 3 -29.74 -21.18 16.27
N LEU A 4 -28.49 -21.05 15.82
CA LEU A 4 -27.54 -20.08 16.34
C LEU A 4 -28.16 -18.67 16.27
N SER A 5 -27.96 -17.86 17.30
CA SER A 5 -28.44 -16.47 17.28
C SER A 5 -27.72 -15.65 16.21
N HIS A 6 -28.31 -14.51 15.85
CA HIS A 6 -27.71 -13.58 14.87
C HIS A 6 -26.30 -13.17 15.29
N ASP A 7 -26.15 -12.73 16.54
CA ASP A 7 -24.89 -12.24 17.09
C ASP A 7 -23.82 -13.33 17.15
N MET A 8 -24.18 -14.54 17.60
CA MET A 8 -23.24 -15.66 17.64
C MET A 8 -22.72 -16.01 16.24
N THR A 9 -23.58 -15.92 15.23
CA THR A 9 -23.20 -16.25 13.87
C THR A 9 -22.29 -15.16 13.27
N LEU A 10 -22.56 -13.87 13.53
CA LEU A 10 -21.65 -12.78 13.15
C LEU A 10 -20.28 -12.92 13.84
N ASP A 11 -20.29 -13.32 15.10
CA ASP A 11 -19.09 -13.54 15.90
C ASP A 11 -18.22 -14.69 15.39
N ILE A 12 -18.84 -15.75 14.86
CA ILE A 12 -18.14 -16.84 14.19
C ILE A 12 -17.58 -16.34 12.85
N LEU A 13 -18.42 -15.70 12.03
CA LEU A 13 -18.02 -15.24 10.69
C LEU A 13 -16.89 -14.21 10.72
N ARG A 14 -16.89 -13.29 11.68
CA ARG A 14 -15.84 -12.24 11.75
C ARG A 14 -14.44 -12.83 11.96
N CYS A 15 -14.35 -14.02 12.54
CA CYS A 15 -13.09 -14.72 12.81
C CYS A 15 -12.56 -15.50 11.59
N LEU A 16 -13.36 -15.65 10.53
CA LEU A 16 -12.98 -16.43 9.35
C LEU A 16 -12.09 -15.64 8.39
N SER A 17 -11.37 -16.38 7.56
CA SER A 17 -10.58 -15.78 6.49
C SER A 17 -11.49 -15.18 5.42
N VAL A 18 -11.00 -14.15 4.71
CA VAL A 18 -11.76 -13.58 3.58
C VAL A 18 -12.05 -14.63 2.50
N ASN A 19 -11.11 -15.54 2.24
CA ASN A 19 -11.31 -16.62 1.27
C ASN A 19 -12.45 -17.56 1.69
N ASP A 20 -12.57 -17.90 2.98
CA ASP A 20 -13.65 -18.76 3.48
C ASP A 20 -15.00 -18.05 3.41
N LEU A 21 -15.04 -16.76 3.80
CA LEU A 21 -16.24 -15.94 3.67
C LEU A 21 -16.72 -15.85 2.22
N LEU A 22 -15.81 -15.65 1.26
CA LEU A 22 -16.16 -15.63 -0.16
C LEU A 22 -16.73 -16.97 -0.65
N ARG A 23 -16.27 -18.11 -0.11
CA ARG A 23 -16.83 -19.43 -0.40
C ARG A 23 -18.22 -19.60 0.25
N PHE A 24 -18.40 -19.09 1.46
CA PHE A 24 -19.65 -19.22 2.22
C PHE A 24 -20.82 -18.45 1.60
N LYS A 25 -20.54 -17.42 0.78
CA LYS A 25 -21.57 -16.78 -0.05
C LYS A 25 -22.35 -17.77 -0.93
N CYS A 26 -21.72 -18.88 -1.34
CA CYS A 26 -22.36 -19.89 -2.18
C CYS A 26 -23.22 -20.90 -1.39
N VAL A 27 -23.15 -20.91 -0.06
CA VAL A 27 -23.84 -21.90 0.78
C VAL A 27 -25.34 -21.60 0.87
N SER A 28 -25.72 -20.33 1.08
CA SER A 28 -27.13 -19.91 1.06
C SER A 28 -27.27 -18.41 0.81
N LYS A 29 -28.47 -17.99 0.38
CA LYS A 29 -28.82 -16.55 0.23
C LYS A 29 -28.66 -15.78 1.55
N PHE A 30 -28.90 -16.45 2.68
CA PHE A 30 -28.78 -15.86 4.00
C PHE A 30 -27.32 -15.52 4.34
N TRP A 31 -26.40 -16.49 4.19
CA TRP A 31 -24.96 -16.24 4.37
C TRP A 31 -24.45 -15.17 3.42
N CYS A 32 -24.86 -15.22 2.14
CA CYS A 32 -24.49 -14.20 1.17
C CYS A 32 -24.92 -12.80 1.63
N SER A 33 -26.17 -12.63 2.09
CA SER A 33 -26.69 -11.34 2.55
C SER A 33 -25.92 -10.76 3.74
N TRP A 34 -25.47 -11.60 4.67
CA TRP A 34 -24.69 -11.16 5.82
C TRP A 34 -23.27 -10.79 5.46
N ILE A 35 -22.64 -11.58 4.59
CA ILE A 35 -21.25 -11.34 4.17
C ILE A 35 -21.16 -10.09 3.27
N GLU A 36 -22.24 -9.72 2.60
CA GLU A 36 -22.37 -8.50 1.80
C GLU A 36 -22.90 -7.30 2.57
N ASP A 37 -23.30 -7.50 3.83
CA ASP A 37 -23.79 -6.42 4.67
C ASP A 37 -22.65 -5.42 5.01
N PRO A 38 -22.84 -4.11 4.78
CA PRO A 38 -21.81 -3.11 5.04
C PRO A 38 -21.34 -3.06 6.51
N TYR A 39 -22.22 -3.33 7.46
CA TYR A 39 -21.85 -3.37 8.88
C TYR A 39 -20.96 -4.58 9.16
N PHE A 40 -21.30 -5.76 8.65
CA PHE A 40 -20.43 -6.94 8.77
C PHE A 40 -19.06 -6.73 8.10
N ILE A 41 -19.01 -6.13 6.91
CA ILE A 41 -17.74 -5.85 6.21
C ILE A 41 -16.84 -4.95 7.06
N LYS A 42 -17.39 -3.86 7.62
CA LYS A 42 -16.65 -2.97 8.53
C LYS A 42 -16.22 -3.70 9.81
N LEU A 43 -17.11 -4.51 10.39
CA LEU A 43 -16.82 -5.31 11.58
C LEU A 43 -15.66 -6.29 11.33
N HIS A 44 -15.71 -7.06 10.24
CA HIS A 44 -14.67 -8.02 9.87
C HIS A 44 -13.31 -7.34 9.57
N LEU A 45 -13.33 -6.22 8.86
CA LEU A 45 -12.12 -5.44 8.59
C LEU A 45 -11.53 -4.89 9.88
N SER A 46 -12.34 -4.25 10.74
CA SER A 46 -11.88 -3.69 12.01
C SER A 46 -11.30 -4.78 12.93
N TYR A 47 -11.94 -5.95 12.95
CA TYR A 47 -11.45 -7.12 13.67
C TYR A 47 -10.09 -7.58 13.12
N SER A 48 -9.95 -7.66 11.79
CA SER A 48 -8.70 -8.06 11.13
C SER A 48 -7.55 -7.09 11.40
N LEU A 49 -7.83 -5.79 11.38
CA LEU A 49 -6.85 -4.75 11.73
C LEU A 49 -6.43 -4.83 13.20
N LYS A 50 -7.39 -5.02 14.12
CA LYS A 50 -7.13 -5.11 15.57
C LYS A 50 -6.38 -6.38 15.97
N THR A 51 -6.69 -7.50 15.34
CA THR A 51 -6.12 -8.82 15.66
C THR A 51 -4.95 -9.22 14.77
N ASN A 52 -4.55 -8.34 13.84
CA ASN A 52 -3.46 -8.57 12.88
C ASN A 52 -3.68 -9.83 12.02
N THR A 53 -4.93 -10.20 11.71
CA THR A 53 -5.27 -11.35 10.87
C THR A 53 -5.55 -10.93 9.42
N ASN A 54 -5.78 -11.91 8.54
CA ASN A 54 -6.09 -11.68 7.12
C ASN A 54 -5.00 -10.86 6.41
N ARG A 55 -3.73 -11.06 6.76
CA ARG A 55 -2.60 -10.36 6.14
C ARG A 55 -1.97 -11.21 5.06
N SER A 56 -1.61 -10.54 3.97
CA SER A 56 -0.88 -11.11 2.86
C SER A 56 0.19 -10.11 2.41
N LEU A 57 1.31 -10.64 1.93
CA LEU A 57 2.33 -9.86 1.23
C LEU A 57 2.02 -9.92 -0.25
N ILE A 58 1.95 -8.75 -0.88
CA ILE A 58 1.82 -8.62 -2.32
C ILE A 58 3.22 -8.45 -2.89
N VAL A 59 3.73 -9.50 -3.52
CA VAL A 59 5.05 -9.54 -4.16
C VAL A 59 4.89 -9.26 -5.64
N ARG A 60 5.67 -8.32 -6.16
CA ARG A 60 5.63 -7.91 -7.57
C ARG A 60 6.96 -8.21 -8.26
N TYR A 61 6.88 -8.81 -9.43
CA TYR A 61 8.06 -9.16 -10.24
C TYR A 61 7.91 -8.74 -11.69
N CYS A 62 9.03 -8.34 -12.30
CA CYS A 62 9.16 -8.07 -13.74
C CYS A 62 8.02 -7.22 -14.33
N LYS A 63 7.52 -6.21 -13.61
CA LYS A 63 6.49 -5.26 -14.07
C LYS A 63 5.08 -5.86 -14.33
N TYR A 64 4.93 -7.18 -14.52
CA TYR A 64 3.69 -7.77 -15.06
C TYR A 64 3.07 -8.89 -14.23
N GLN A 65 3.56 -9.19 -13.03
CA GLN A 65 3.00 -10.28 -12.20
C GLN A 65 2.86 -9.87 -10.74
N PHE A 66 1.68 -10.18 -10.17
CA PHE A 66 1.41 -10.04 -8.73
C PHE A 66 1.28 -11.42 -8.12
N LEU A 67 2.03 -11.65 -7.06
CA LEU A 67 1.97 -12.83 -6.23
C LEU A 67 1.47 -12.42 -4.85
N SER A 68 0.65 -13.27 -4.25
CA SER A 68 0.24 -13.15 -2.86
C SER A 68 0.96 -14.22 -2.06
N VAL A 69 1.48 -13.84 -0.90
CA VAL A 69 2.01 -14.77 0.11
C VAL A 69 1.23 -14.56 1.39
N ASN A 70 0.72 -15.62 1.98
CA ASN A 70 0.07 -15.53 3.29
C ASN A 70 1.09 -15.09 4.34
N TYR A 71 0.82 -14.00 5.05
CA TYR A 71 1.76 -13.42 6.02
C TYR A 71 2.02 -14.34 7.22
N ASP A 72 0.98 -15.04 7.69
CA ASP A 72 1.03 -15.90 8.87
C ASP A 72 1.73 -17.25 8.59
N SER A 73 1.73 -17.68 7.33
CA SER A 73 2.37 -18.91 6.87
C SER A 73 3.01 -18.70 5.49
N PRO A 74 4.13 -17.97 5.41
CA PRO A 74 4.77 -17.58 4.16
C PRO A 74 5.58 -18.74 3.57
N LYS A 75 4.89 -19.78 3.06
CA LYS A 75 5.52 -20.97 2.49
C LYS A 75 5.53 -20.99 0.97
N THR A 76 4.44 -20.52 0.36
CA THR A 76 4.21 -20.60 -1.09
C THR A 76 3.56 -19.31 -1.60
N THR A 77 3.87 -18.98 -2.85
CA THR A 77 3.23 -17.88 -3.57
C THR A 77 1.95 -18.36 -4.27
N ARG A 78 1.00 -17.44 -4.40
CA ARG A 78 -0.23 -17.61 -5.20
C ARG A 78 -0.31 -16.49 -6.23
N SER A 79 -0.53 -16.82 -7.49
CA SER A 79 -0.75 -15.80 -8.53
C SER A 79 -2.07 -15.05 -8.30
N LEU A 80 -2.01 -13.71 -8.39
CA LEU A 80 -3.18 -12.84 -8.32
C LEU A 80 -3.66 -12.51 -9.74
N LYS A 81 -4.97 -12.65 -9.97
CA LYS A 81 -5.60 -12.17 -11.20
C LYS A 81 -5.59 -10.64 -11.17
N GLN A 82 -4.81 -10.05 -12.07
CA GLN A 82 -4.69 -8.60 -12.21
C GLN A 82 -6.00 -7.95 -12.65
N PRO A 83 -6.24 -6.67 -12.29
CA PRO A 83 -7.25 -5.88 -12.97
C PRO A 83 -6.88 -5.77 -14.45
N LEU A 84 -7.89 -5.72 -15.34
CA LEU A 84 -7.69 -5.59 -16.79
C LEU A 84 -6.90 -6.77 -17.44
N SER A 85 -7.05 -7.98 -16.90
CA SER A 85 -6.27 -9.20 -17.21
C SER A 85 -6.18 -9.66 -18.68
N GLU A 86 -6.87 -8.99 -19.60
CA GLU A 86 -6.81 -9.28 -21.04
C GLU A 86 -5.50 -8.77 -21.68
N GLN A 87 -4.78 -7.85 -21.02
CA GLN A 87 -3.50 -7.31 -21.48
C GLN A 87 -2.46 -7.38 -20.34
N LYS A 88 -1.25 -7.87 -20.62
CA LYS A 88 -0.12 -7.82 -19.68
C LYS A 88 0.38 -6.37 -19.56
N LYS A 89 -0.35 -5.55 -18.80
CA LYS A 89 0.00 -4.15 -18.54
C LYS A 89 0.97 -4.05 -17.38
N TYR A 90 1.88 -3.08 -17.46
CA TYR A 90 2.65 -2.69 -16.28
C TYR A 90 1.68 -2.06 -15.28
N ILE A 91 1.73 -2.50 -14.03
CA ILE A 91 0.91 -1.92 -12.96
C ILE A 91 1.82 -1.56 -11.78
N GLN A 92 1.81 -0.29 -11.41
CA GLN A 92 2.48 0.23 -10.23
C GLN A 92 1.49 0.32 -9.06
N ILE A 93 1.90 -0.12 -7.86
CA ILE A 93 1.11 0.14 -6.65
C ILE A 93 1.42 1.55 -6.17
N LEU A 94 0.36 2.35 -6.03
CA LEU A 94 0.41 3.72 -5.51
C LEU A 94 0.25 3.77 -3.99
N GLY A 95 -0.42 2.76 -3.43
CA GLY A 95 -0.57 2.58 -2.00
C GLY A 95 -1.54 1.47 -1.66
N SER A 96 -1.50 1.03 -0.41
CA SER A 96 -2.35 -0.02 0.17
C SER A 96 -3.01 0.53 1.42
N CYS A 97 -4.33 0.44 1.53
CA CYS A 97 -5.04 0.88 2.73
C CYS A 97 -6.30 0.03 2.93
N ASN A 98 -6.46 -0.53 4.13
CA ASN A 98 -7.69 -1.18 4.57
C ASN A 98 -8.28 -2.17 3.54
N GLY A 99 -7.39 -2.91 2.88
CA GLY A 99 -7.70 -3.95 1.90
C GLY A 99 -8.12 -3.48 0.51
N LEU A 100 -7.84 -2.23 0.18
CA LEU A 100 -7.81 -1.73 -1.19
C LEU A 100 -6.37 -1.38 -1.58
N LEU A 101 -6.05 -1.59 -2.85
CA LEU A 101 -4.83 -1.11 -3.50
C LEU A 101 -5.20 0.02 -4.46
N ALA A 102 -4.52 1.15 -4.37
CA ALA A 102 -4.48 2.13 -5.45
C ALA A 102 -3.35 1.73 -6.40
N VAL A 103 -3.65 1.65 -7.70
CA VAL A 103 -2.68 1.24 -8.72
C VAL A 103 -2.77 2.14 -9.95
N GLU A 104 -1.66 2.29 -10.67
CA GLU A 104 -1.56 2.99 -11.95
C GLU A 104 -1.09 2.01 -13.02
N ASP A 105 -1.72 2.01 -14.19
CA ASP A 105 -1.28 1.21 -15.33
C ASP A 105 -0.37 1.99 -16.30
N ASP A 106 0.10 1.32 -17.35
CA ASP A 106 0.95 1.89 -18.38
C ASP A 106 0.32 3.02 -19.21
N ASP A 107 -1.01 3.12 -19.25
CA ASP A 107 -1.73 4.22 -19.88
C ASP A 107 -1.86 5.44 -18.94
N GLY A 108 -1.34 5.34 -17.70
CA GLY A 108 -1.53 6.35 -16.66
C GLY A 108 -2.94 6.36 -16.07
N ARG A 109 -3.73 5.28 -16.27
CA ARG A 109 -5.05 5.15 -15.66
C ARG A 109 -4.86 4.70 -14.23
N ILE A 110 -5.57 5.36 -13.33
CA ILE A 110 -5.58 5.03 -11.92
C ILE A 110 -6.77 4.12 -11.63
N LEU A 111 -6.53 3.06 -10.88
CA LEU A 111 -7.56 2.13 -10.44
C LEU A 111 -7.50 1.92 -8.94
N LEU A 112 -8.66 1.70 -8.34
CA LEU A 112 -8.75 1.03 -7.05
C LEU A 112 -9.04 -0.44 -7.28
N TRP A 113 -8.32 -1.30 -6.58
CA TRP A 113 -8.38 -2.75 -6.75
C TRP A 113 -8.50 -3.44 -5.39
N ASN A 114 -9.44 -4.37 -5.28
CA ASN A 114 -9.50 -5.32 -4.17
C ASN A 114 -9.08 -6.71 -4.69
N PRO A 115 -7.83 -7.13 -4.48
CA PRO A 115 -7.34 -8.46 -4.87
C PRO A 115 -8.19 -9.62 -4.32
N SER A 116 -8.70 -9.49 -3.10
CA SER A 116 -9.45 -10.56 -2.42
C SER A 116 -10.80 -10.80 -3.09
N THR A 117 -11.53 -9.74 -3.43
CA THR A 117 -12.83 -9.84 -4.13
C THR A 117 -12.70 -9.88 -5.65
N ARG A 118 -11.47 -9.66 -6.17
CA ARG A 118 -11.15 -9.55 -7.61
C ARG A 118 -11.92 -8.45 -8.34
N LYS A 119 -12.43 -7.46 -7.60
CA LYS A 119 -13.12 -6.30 -8.15
C LYS A 119 -12.15 -5.14 -8.28
N TYR A 120 -12.33 -4.35 -9.31
CA TYR A 120 -11.59 -3.11 -9.52
C TYR A 120 -12.54 -2.00 -10.03
N GLN A 121 -12.11 -0.76 -9.87
CA GLN A 121 -12.78 0.43 -10.38
C GLN A 121 -11.72 1.35 -10.98
N VAL A 122 -11.91 1.72 -12.25
CA VAL A 122 -11.11 2.75 -12.91
C VAL A 122 -11.61 4.10 -12.40
N LEU A 123 -10.67 4.94 -11.95
CA LEU A 123 -10.98 6.28 -11.47
C LEU A 123 -11.18 7.23 -12.67
N PRO A 124 -12.04 8.27 -12.54
CA PRO A 124 -12.12 9.31 -13.56
C PRO A 124 -10.75 9.95 -13.75
N SER A 125 -10.40 10.26 -15.00
CA SER A 125 -9.21 11.06 -15.28
C SER A 125 -9.39 12.46 -14.70
N THR A 126 -8.29 13.10 -14.33
CA THR A 126 -8.27 14.51 -13.97
C THR A 126 -7.23 15.20 -14.82
N GLU A 127 -7.63 16.30 -15.45
CA GLU A 127 -6.71 17.19 -16.12
C GLU A 127 -5.85 17.92 -15.09
N ILE A 128 -4.74 18.45 -15.56
CA ILE A 128 -3.81 19.26 -14.77
C ILE A 128 -4.18 20.72 -15.03
N GLU A 129 -4.49 21.49 -13.98
CA GLU A 129 -4.92 22.88 -14.09
C GLU A 129 -3.71 23.81 -13.98
N PHE A 130 -2.82 23.78 -14.98
CA PHE A 130 -1.69 24.71 -15.08
C PHE A 130 -1.85 25.69 -16.25
N PRO A 131 -1.36 26.94 -16.12
CA PRO A 131 -1.09 27.77 -17.28
C PRO A 131 -0.09 27.07 -18.21
N SER A 132 -0.19 27.30 -19.52
CA SER A 132 0.57 26.59 -20.55
C SER A 132 2.06 26.49 -20.19
N PRO A 133 2.61 25.29 -19.94
CA PRO A 133 3.97 25.15 -19.45
C PRO A 133 4.98 25.55 -20.53
N PRO A 134 6.14 26.12 -20.16
CA PRO A 134 7.21 26.36 -21.11
C PRO A 134 7.68 25.05 -21.75
N ILE A 135 8.22 25.14 -22.97
CA ILE A 135 8.55 24.02 -23.88
C ILE A 135 9.48 22.96 -23.25
N ARG A 136 10.21 23.28 -22.17
CA ARG A 136 11.16 22.39 -21.49
C ARG A 136 10.87 22.30 -19.99
N CYS A 137 9.87 21.50 -19.61
CA CYS A 137 9.59 21.18 -18.21
C CYS A 137 9.68 19.68 -17.95
N SER A 138 10.29 19.30 -16.83
CA SER A 138 10.15 17.97 -16.23
C SER A 138 8.84 17.90 -15.44
N ARG A 139 8.19 16.73 -15.42
CA ARG A 139 6.97 16.48 -14.68
C ARG A 139 7.16 15.29 -13.76
N SER A 140 6.89 15.51 -12.47
CA SER A 140 6.82 14.46 -11.45
C SER A 140 5.41 14.42 -10.87
N THR A 141 4.86 13.22 -10.74
CA THR A 141 3.58 13.00 -10.05
C THR A 141 3.87 12.24 -8.76
N TYR A 142 3.20 12.55 -7.67
CA TYR A 142 3.28 11.83 -6.40
C TYR A 142 1.89 11.41 -5.98
N TYR A 143 1.80 10.27 -5.33
CA TYR A 143 0.54 9.68 -4.90
C TYR A 143 0.57 9.34 -3.43
N GLY A 144 -0.57 9.42 -2.77
CA GLY A 144 -0.73 8.88 -1.43
C GLY A 144 -2.16 8.38 -1.23
N PHE A 145 -2.30 7.15 -0.76
CA PHE A 145 -3.59 6.49 -0.61
C PHE A 145 -3.89 6.19 0.85
N GLY A 146 -5.12 6.50 1.28
CA GLY A 146 -5.53 6.22 2.64
C GLY A 146 -7.03 6.25 2.85
N TYR A 147 -7.44 5.94 4.08
CA TYR A 147 -8.82 5.96 4.52
C TYR A 147 -8.95 6.98 5.65
N ASP A 148 -9.81 7.98 5.44
CA ASP A 148 -10.16 8.96 6.45
C ASP A 148 -11.34 8.44 7.29
N PRO A 149 -11.12 8.04 8.55
CA PRO A 149 -12.16 7.46 9.39
C PRO A 149 -13.23 8.48 9.80
N VAL A 150 -12.94 9.79 9.77
CA VAL A 150 -13.88 10.84 10.14
C VAL A 150 -14.90 11.03 9.03
N SER A 151 -14.43 11.16 7.79
CA SER A 151 -15.35 11.20 6.66
C SER A 151 -15.84 9.82 6.23
N ASP A 152 -15.30 8.71 6.74
CA ASP A 152 -15.60 7.32 6.32
C ASP A 152 -15.43 7.14 4.80
N ASP A 153 -14.27 7.57 4.30
CA ASP A 153 -13.99 7.63 2.87
C ASP A 153 -12.55 7.25 2.54
N TYR A 154 -12.38 6.58 1.41
CA TYR A 154 -11.06 6.34 0.84
C TYR A 154 -10.66 7.52 -0.02
N LYS A 155 -9.47 8.06 0.26
CA LYS A 155 -8.92 9.21 -0.43
C LYS A 155 -7.63 8.83 -1.15
N LEU A 156 -7.48 9.33 -2.37
CA LEU A 156 -6.23 9.26 -3.11
C LEU A 156 -5.77 10.68 -3.39
N VAL A 157 -4.60 11.04 -2.85
CA VAL A 157 -3.94 12.31 -3.10
C VAL A 157 -3.05 12.14 -4.33
N ARG A 158 -3.14 13.07 -5.26
CA ARG A 158 -2.27 13.19 -6.43
C ARG A 158 -1.64 14.58 -6.41
N ILE A 159 -0.32 14.64 -6.36
CA ILE A 159 0.46 15.86 -6.41
C ILE A 159 1.23 15.88 -7.72
N VAL A 160 1.11 16.92 -8.52
CA VAL A 160 1.87 17.08 -9.76
C VAL A 160 2.80 18.29 -9.61
N GLN A 161 4.07 18.10 -9.92
CA GLN A 161 5.07 19.16 -9.93
C GLN A 161 5.69 19.29 -11.32
N LEU A 162 5.70 20.52 -11.83
CA LEU A 162 6.42 20.90 -13.04
C LEU A 162 7.64 21.72 -12.66
N LEU A 163 8.80 21.32 -13.18
CA LEU A 163 10.06 22.01 -13.00
C LEU A 163 10.64 22.38 -14.37
N GLY A 164 10.82 23.67 -14.62
CA GLY A 164 11.49 24.21 -15.79
C GLY A 164 13.00 24.04 -15.73
N ALA A 165 13.67 24.23 -16.88
CA ALA A 165 15.14 24.25 -16.91
C ALA A 165 15.69 25.40 -16.06
N LYS A 166 16.79 25.15 -15.32
CA LYS A 166 17.49 26.13 -14.46
C LYS A 166 16.60 26.77 -13.38
N ASP A 167 15.60 26.04 -12.89
CA ASP A 167 14.73 26.45 -11.78
C ASP A 167 13.92 27.74 -12.02
N GLU A 168 13.84 28.23 -13.26
CA GLU A 168 13.11 29.45 -13.64
C GLU A 168 11.57 29.28 -13.57
N TYR A 169 11.09 28.03 -13.50
CA TYR A 169 9.66 27.72 -13.45
C TYR A 169 9.41 26.56 -12.49
N PHE A 170 8.60 26.80 -11.46
CA PHE A 170 8.09 25.75 -10.60
C PHE A 170 6.60 25.94 -10.39
N HIS A 171 5.84 24.87 -10.62
CA HIS A 171 4.42 24.86 -10.30
C HIS A 171 4.04 23.51 -9.69
N SER A 172 3.26 23.56 -8.62
CA SER A 172 2.71 22.37 -7.96
C SER A 172 1.19 22.45 -7.87
N GLU A 173 0.51 21.36 -8.24
CA GLU A 173 -0.92 21.14 -7.98
C GLU A 173 -1.08 19.91 -7.10
N ALA A 174 -2.04 19.95 -6.20
CA ALA A 174 -2.53 18.77 -5.53
C ALA A 174 -4.04 18.62 -5.71
N LYS A 175 -4.47 17.38 -5.97
CA LYS A 175 -5.87 16.98 -6.05
C LYS A 175 -6.11 15.79 -5.15
N VAL A 176 -7.27 15.76 -4.51
CA VAL A 176 -7.74 14.65 -3.70
C VAL A 176 -8.95 14.02 -4.39
N TYR A 177 -8.84 12.73 -4.68
CA TYR A 177 -9.97 11.91 -5.10
C TYR A 177 -10.70 11.37 -3.87
N SER A 178 -12.02 11.42 -3.90
CA SER A 178 -12.91 10.78 -2.92
C SER A 178 -13.59 9.58 -3.58
N LEU A 179 -13.48 8.39 -2.96
CA LEU A 179 -14.18 7.20 -3.43
C LEU A 179 -15.71 7.36 -3.29
N ARG A 180 -16.15 7.96 -2.19
CA ARG A 180 -17.57 8.21 -1.92
C ARG A 180 -18.22 9.09 -2.98
N SER A 181 -17.61 10.21 -3.34
CA SER A 181 -18.16 11.11 -4.36
C SER A 181 -17.76 10.73 -5.79
N ASN A 182 -16.80 9.80 -5.94
CA ASN A 182 -16.23 9.37 -7.21
C ASN A 182 -15.75 10.57 -8.05
N SER A 183 -15.04 11.51 -7.41
CA SER A 183 -14.61 12.75 -8.05
C SER A 183 -13.29 13.26 -7.48
N TRP A 184 -12.52 13.96 -8.32
CA TRP A 184 -11.35 14.72 -7.91
C TRP A 184 -11.74 16.12 -7.47
N ARG A 185 -11.03 16.66 -6.47
CA ARG A 185 -11.11 18.06 -6.07
C ARG A 185 -9.70 18.61 -5.88
N ARG A 186 -9.44 19.81 -6.41
CA ARG A 186 -8.20 20.56 -6.14
C ARG A 186 -8.17 21.07 -4.70
N ILE A 187 -7.02 20.98 -4.05
CA ILE A 187 -6.79 21.53 -2.72
C ILE A 187 -6.02 22.85 -2.80
N LYS A 188 -5.86 23.53 -1.65
CA LYS A 188 -5.11 24.78 -1.57
C LYS A 188 -3.67 24.59 -2.04
N ASP A 189 -3.12 25.64 -2.62
CA ASP A 189 -1.72 25.66 -3.04
C ASP A 189 -0.79 25.52 -1.83
N PHE A 190 0.40 24.97 -2.07
CA PHE A 190 1.41 24.67 -1.06
C PHE A 190 2.80 24.92 -1.65
N CYS A 191 3.82 25.01 -0.79
CA CYS A 191 5.19 25.31 -1.18
C CYS A 191 6.16 24.25 -0.64
N PHE A 192 6.16 23.08 -1.27
CA PHE A 192 7.12 22.00 -0.99
C PHE A 192 7.62 21.43 -2.30
N TYR A 193 8.90 21.09 -2.37
CA TYR A 193 9.53 20.51 -3.54
C TYR A 193 9.73 19.03 -3.28
N PHE A 194 8.76 18.21 -3.66
CA PHE A 194 8.81 16.79 -3.33
C PHE A 194 9.97 16.12 -4.07
N ILE A 195 10.66 15.25 -3.34
CA ILE A 195 11.84 14.53 -3.82
C ILE A 195 11.45 13.08 -3.80
N SER A 196 11.53 12.39 -4.94
CA SER A 196 11.78 10.95 -4.86
C SER A 196 12.02 10.28 -6.21
N TYR A 197 12.78 9.19 -6.14
CA TYR A 197 12.74 8.09 -7.11
C TYR A 197 11.47 7.23 -6.95
N ARG A 198 10.80 7.28 -5.78
CA ARG A 198 9.53 6.61 -5.46
C ARG A 198 8.44 7.63 -5.15
N GLN A 199 7.54 7.79 -6.10
CA GLN A 199 6.47 8.80 -6.13
C GLN A 199 5.30 8.50 -5.17
N LEU A 200 5.56 7.91 -3.99
CA LEU A 200 4.53 7.36 -3.10
C LEU A 200 4.67 7.91 -1.67
N GLY A 201 3.55 8.36 -1.10
CA GLY A 201 3.43 8.74 0.30
C GLY A 201 2.90 7.60 1.17
N PHE A 202 3.44 7.49 2.39
CA PHE A 202 3.08 6.41 3.33
C PHE A 202 2.17 6.91 4.44
N LEU A 203 1.07 6.19 4.65
CA LEU A 203 0.06 6.55 5.63
C LEU A 203 0.44 6.05 7.03
N ALA A 204 0.71 6.97 7.94
CA ALA A 204 0.84 6.70 9.37
C ALA A 204 0.01 7.73 10.14
N ASN A 205 -0.72 7.30 11.17
CA ASN A 205 -1.59 8.17 11.95
C ASN A 205 -2.54 9.07 11.12
N ASN A 206 -3.10 8.53 10.03
CA ASN A 206 -3.97 9.26 9.07
C ASN A 206 -3.29 10.45 8.33
N VAL A 207 -1.96 10.52 8.37
CA VAL A 207 -1.14 11.49 7.66
C VAL A 207 -0.29 10.77 6.63
N LEU A 208 -0.26 11.28 5.41
CA LEU A 208 0.59 10.79 4.32
C LEU A 208 1.95 11.47 4.40
N HIS A 209 3.02 10.69 4.48
CA HIS A 209 4.38 11.21 4.65
C HIS A 209 5.16 11.10 3.35
N LEU A 210 5.76 12.22 2.93
CA LEU A 210 6.60 12.35 1.75
C LEU A 210 7.87 13.13 2.09
N LEU A 211 8.95 12.85 1.37
CA LEU A 211 10.17 13.62 1.45
C LEU A 211 10.11 14.82 0.50
N ALA A 212 10.54 15.98 0.98
CA ALA A 212 10.59 17.21 0.22
C ALA A 212 11.83 18.03 0.54
N PHE A 213 12.17 18.95 -0.36
CA PHE A 213 13.02 20.10 -0.06
C PHE A 213 12.12 21.30 0.21
N LYS A 214 12.58 22.21 1.07
CA LYS A 214 11.92 23.49 1.28
C LYS A 214 11.94 24.39 0.03
N THR A 215 13.05 24.38 -0.71
CA THR A 215 13.25 25.09 -2.00
C THR A 215 14.06 24.22 -2.96
N PRO A 216 14.08 24.48 -4.29
CA PRO A 216 14.88 23.71 -5.26
C PRO A 216 16.36 23.68 -4.93
N GLU A 217 16.87 24.77 -4.34
CA GLU A 217 18.29 24.96 -4.04
C GLU A 217 18.69 24.35 -2.69
N SER A 218 17.73 23.84 -1.91
CA SER A 218 18.01 23.25 -0.60
C SER A 218 18.67 21.87 -0.77
N SER A 219 19.79 21.65 -0.08
CA SER A 219 20.41 20.33 0.09
C SER A 219 19.74 19.50 1.20
N LYS A 220 19.05 20.17 2.14
CA LYS A 220 18.46 19.54 3.31
C LYS A 220 17.08 18.95 3.00
N ARG A 221 16.95 17.64 3.17
CA ARG A 221 15.67 16.92 3.09
C ARG A 221 14.80 17.20 4.32
N ASP A 222 13.56 17.55 4.07
CA ASP A 222 12.49 17.70 5.05
C ASP A 222 11.48 16.55 4.90
N LEU A 223 10.83 16.23 6.02
CA LEU A 223 9.72 15.30 6.06
C LEU A 223 8.41 16.09 6.13
N VAL A 224 7.55 15.87 5.14
CA VAL A 224 6.27 16.55 5.02
C VAL A 224 5.14 15.54 5.24
N GLY A 225 4.23 15.86 6.14
CA GLY A 225 2.97 15.18 6.35
C GLY A 225 1.84 15.90 5.62
N PHE A 226 0.96 15.16 4.97
CA PHE A 226 -0.33 15.64 4.46
C PHE A 226 -1.46 14.96 5.24
N ASP A 227 -2.16 15.70 6.09
CA ASP A 227 -3.27 15.17 6.89
C ASP A 227 -4.49 14.94 5.99
N LEU A 228 -4.95 13.69 5.87
CA LEU A 228 -6.09 13.33 5.01
C LEU A 228 -7.42 13.94 5.46
N ARG A 229 -7.54 14.34 6.73
CA ARG A 229 -8.74 14.93 7.32
C ARG A 229 -8.78 16.43 7.10
N SER A 230 -7.73 17.17 7.49
CA SER A 230 -7.69 18.62 7.29
C SER A 230 -7.32 19.01 5.86
N GLU A 231 -6.70 18.10 5.11
CA GLU A 231 -6.13 18.33 3.78
C GLU A 231 -5.07 19.44 3.76
N GLU A 232 -4.27 19.48 4.82
CA GLU A 232 -3.20 20.46 5.02
C GLU A 232 -1.84 19.76 5.13
N PHE A 233 -0.82 20.46 4.64
CA PHE A 233 0.57 20.02 4.74
C PHE A 233 1.21 20.59 6.01
N SER A 234 2.02 19.78 6.68
CA SER A 234 2.81 20.17 7.84
C SER A 234 4.19 19.52 7.81
N LEU A 235 5.19 20.20 8.37
CA LEU A 235 6.50 19.58 8.60
C LEU A 235 6.41 18.60 9.77
N VAL A 236 7.14 17.50 9.65
CA VAL A 236 7.33 16.52 10.74
C VAL A 236 8.79 16.54 11.12
N GLU A 237 9.06 16.73 12.42
CA GLU A 237 10.44 16.82 12.90
C GLU A 237 11.17 15.47 12.77
N LEU A 238 12.33 15.53 12.12
CA LEU A 238 13.25 14.41 11.99
C LEU A 238 14.18 14.32 13.21
N PRO A 239 14.73 13.13 13.49
CA PRO A 239 15.82 12.99 14.46
C PRO A 239 17.04 13.86 14.11
N ASP A 240 17.83 14.24 15.13
CA ASP A 240 18.97 15.16 14.95
C ASP A 240 20.05 14.63 14.00
N PHE A 241 20.26 13.31 13.94
CA PHE A 241 21.27 12.73 13.03
C PHE A 241 20.92 12.97 11.56
N CYS A 242 19.64 13.16 11.19
CA CYS A 242 19.24 13.44 9.80
C CYS A 242 19.69 14.80 9.28
N LEU A 243 20.33 15.63 10.12
CA LEU A 243 20.88 16.91 9.73
C LEU A 243 22.22 16.78 8.97
N ASP A 244 22.83 15.59 8.95
CA ASP A 244 24.09 15.33 8.25
C ASP A 244 23.88 15.11 6.73
N GLU A 245 24.66 15.81 5.90
CA GLU A 245 24.49 15.82 4.44
C GLU A 245 24.83 14.47 3.75
N ASN A 246 25.55 13.58 4.44
CA ASN A 246 25.99 12.29 3.90
C ASN A 246 24.99 11.14 4.11
N ILE A 247 23.75 11.44 4.55
CA ILE A 247 22.74 10.45 4.89
C ILE A 247 21.70 10.32 3.80
N TYR A 248 21.51 9.10 3.28
CA TYR A 248 20.31 8.73 2.51
C TYR A 248 19.23 8.21 3.44
N PHE A 249 17.97 8.61 3.26
CA PHE A 249 16.88 8.04 4.02
C PHE A 249 15.59 7.91 3.21
N ASP A 250 14.75 6.95 3.60
CA ASP A 250 13.43 6.69 3.06
C ASP A 250 12.42 6.54 4.21
N VAL A 251 11.15 6.79 3.92
CA VAL A 251 10.07 6.78 4.91
C VAL A 251 9.09 5.68 4.58
N LYS A 252 8.58 5.01 5.62
CA LYS A 252 7.57 3.95 5.51
C LYS A 252 6.57 4.06 6.64
N ALA A 253 5.51 3.28 6.55
CA ALA A 253 4.58 3.08 7.65
C ALA A 253 4.52 1.60 8.00
N MET A 254 4.61 1.28 9.29
CA MET A 254 4.53 -0.10 9.79
C MET A 254 3.73 -0.14 11.08
N GLY A 255 2.65 -0.93 11.11
CA GLY A 255 1.86 -1.14 12.33
C GLY A 255 1.27 0.15 12.91
N GLY A 256 1.00 1.16 12.08
CA GLY A 256 0.52 2.48 12.50
C GLY A 256 1.62 3.47 12.88
N TYR A 257 2.87 3.02 13.02
CA TYR A 257 4.01 3.89 13.28
C TYR A 257 4.60 4.42 11.98
N LEU A 258 5.14 5.64 12.07
CA LEU A 258 6.01 6.20 11.05
C LEU A 258 7.41 5.60 11.22
N CYS A 259 7.98 5.12 10.12
CA CYS A 259 9.30 4.51 10.08
C CYS A 259 10.23 5.31 9.19
N LEU A 260 11.49 5.37 9.59
CA LEU A 260 12.56 6.03 8.87
C LEU A 260 13.71 5.05 8.73
N SER A 261 14.05 4.69 7.49
CA SER A 261 15.25 3.90 7.19
C SER A 261 16.33 4.85 6.71
N ALA A 262 17.49 4.87 7.38
CA ALA A 262 18.60 5.76 7.07
C ALA A 262 19.88 4.95 6.81
N THR A 263 20.60 5.30 5.76
CA THR A 263 21.87 4.71 5.38
C THR A 263 22.93 5.81 5.31
N TYR A 264 24.03 5.63 6.04
CA TYR A 264 25.09 6.64 6.16
C TYR A 264 26.47 6.01 6.37
N TRP A 265 27.52 6.82 6.28
CA TRP A 265 28.90 6.40 6.47
C TRP A 265 29.36 6.65 7.91
N GLU A 266 29.97 5.64 8.53
CA GLU A 266 30.53 5.74 9.88
C GLU A 266 31.86 4.99 9.93
N LEU A 267 32.95 5.68 10.26
CA LEU A 267 34.29 5.10 10.44
C LEU A 267 34.81 4.24 9.27
N GLY A 268 34.35 4.53 8.04
CA GLY A 268 34.73 3.77 6.85
C GLY A 268 33.87 2.54 6.57
N ASP A 269 32.76 2.37 7.29
CA ASP A 269 31.72 1.37 7.02
C ASP A 269 30.40 2.06 6.64
N ILE A 270 29.50 1.29 6.04
CA ILE A 270 28.12 1.72 5.75
C ILE A 270 27.21 1.22 6.87
N VAL A 271 26.50 2.13 7.51
CA VAL A 271 25.50 1.82 8.55
C VAL A 271 24.11 1.99 7.97
N ALA A 272 23.25 1.00 8.19
CA ALA A 272 21.82 1.08 7.91
C ALA A 272 21.06 1.00 9.24
N ASP A 273 20.33 2.07 9.55
CA ASP A 273 19.49 2.17 10.72
C ASP A 273 18.02 2.24 10.33
N VAL A 274 17.17 1.63 11.15
CA VAL A 274 15.72 1.79 11.06
C VAL A 274 15.19 2.36 12.36
N TRP A 275 14.48 3.47 12.26
CA TRP A 275 13.87 4.20 13.37
C TRP A 275 12.36 4.17 13.27
N ILE A 276 11.68 4.21 14.42
CA ILE A 276 10.23 4.34 14.50
C ILE A 276 9.86 5.50 15.44
N MET A 277 8.85 6.27 15.06
CA MET A 277 8.29 7.34 15.90
C MET A 277 7.21 6.74 16.80
N LYS A 278 7.48 6.58 18.09
CA LYS A 278 6.54 5.94 19.04
C LYS A 278 5.30 6.80 19.29
N GLU A 279 5.48 8.11 19.37
CA GLU A 279 4.42 9.07 19.58
C GLU A 279 4.40 10.03 18.39
N TYR A 280 3.30 10.00 17.64
CA TYR A 280 3.23 10.73 16.38
C TYR A 280 3.40 12.25 16.60
N GLY A 281 4.30 12.87 15.83
CA GLY A 281 4.59 14.29 15.89
C GLY A 281 5.54 14.70 17.04
N VAL A 282 5.99 13.77 17.87
CA VAL A 282 6.93 14.04 18.98
C VAL A 282 8.33 13.62 18.56
N LYS A 283 9.23 14.59 18.36
CA LYS A 283 10.62 14.37 17.92
C LYS A 283 11.39 13.44 18.86
N GLU A 284 11.23 13.60 20.17
CA GLU A 284 11.94 12.80 21.17
C GLU A 284 11.47 11.34 21.23
N SER A 285 10.36 11.01 20.55
CA SER A 285 9.79 9.65 20.52
C SER A 285 10.40 8.75 19.44
N TRP A 286 11.29 9.28 18.60
CA TRP A 286 12.03 8.49 17.63
C TRP A 286 12.96 7.51 18.36
N VAL A 287 12.75 6.21 18.14
CA VAL A 287 13.58 5.15 18.72
C VAL A 287 14.17 4.29 17.62
N LYS A 288 15.46 3.97 17.78
CA LYS A 288 16.17 3.06 16.87
C LYS A 288 15.65 1.64 17.09
N LEU A 289 15.08 1.05 16.05
CA LEU A 289 14.54 -0.31 16.02
C LEU A 289 15.61 -1.33 15.66
N MET A 290 16.45 -1.01 14.68
CA MET A 290 17.49 -1.88 14.14
C MET A 290 18.69 -1.04 13.68
N SER A 291 19.87 -1.66 13.72
CA SER A 291 21.13 -1.11 13.20
C SER A 291 21.95 -2.25 12.63
N SER A 292 22.43 -2.09 11.40
CA SER A 292 23.28 -3.03 10.68
C SER A 292 24.49 -2.30 10.13
N THR A 293 25.67 -2.92 10.25
CA THR A 293 26.93 -2.39 9.73
C THR A 293 27.44 -3.28 8.61
N TYR A 294 27.85 -2.66 7.51
CA TYR A 294 28.31 -3.31 6.30
C TYR A 294 29.70 -2.78 5.93
N PRO A 295 30.66 -3.68 5.61
CA PRO A 295 31.97 -3.25 5.12
C PRO A 295 31.85 -2.46 3.81
N ASP A 296 32.60 -1.35 3.69
CA ASP A 296 32.63 -0.46 2.52
C ASP A 296 32.89 -1.19 1.18
N LEU A 297 33.68 -2.27 1.23
CA LEU A 297 34.03 -3.08 0.06
C LEU A 297 32.83 -3.67 -0.70
N LEU A 298 31.62 -3.64 -0.13
CA LEU A 298 30.42 -4.17 -0.78
C LEU A 298 29.87 -3.28 -1.91
N LEU A 299 30.35 -2.03 -2.09
CA LEU A 299 29.88 -1.10 -3.13
C LEU A 299 28.34 -1.04 -3.27
N CYS A 300 27.62 -1.28 -2.16
CA CYS A 300 26.17 -1.42 -2.14
C CYS A 300 25.56 -0.39 -1.18
N SER A 301 24.35 0.06 -1.49
CA SER A 301 23.55 0.88 -0.58
C SER A 301 22.43 -0.02 -0.04
N PRO A 302 22.64 -0.69 1.10
CA PRO A 302 21.62 -1.56 1.67
C PRO A 302 20.39 -0.74 2.03
N SER A 303 19.22 -1.28 1.72
CA SER A 303 17.95 -0.70 2.13
C SER A 303 17.17 -1.75 2.91
N GLU A 304 17.00 -1.47 4.20
CA GLU A 304 16.20 -2.28 5.11
C GLU A 304 14.81 -1.66 5.23
N VAL A 305 13.81 -2.31 4.63
CA VAL A 305 12.44 -1.80 4.59
C VAL A 305 11.58 -2.55 5.62
N PRO A 306 11.14 -1.89 6.72
CA PRO A 306 10.23 -2.51 7.68
C PRO A 306 8.85 -2.71 7.05
N LEU A 307 8.29 -3.92 7.16
CA LEU A 307 6.99 -4.26 6.57
C LEU A 307 5.88 -4.42 7.61
N ALA A 308 6.13 -5.20 8.67
CA ALA A 308 5.11 -5.54 9.66
C ALA A 308 5.71 -6.18 10.92
N PHE A 309 5.04 -5.98 12.05
CA PHE A 309 5.26 -6.78 13.26
C PHE A 309 4.64 -8.17 13.15
N SER A 310 5.33 -9.15 13.73
CA SER A 310 4.79 -10.46 14.06
C SER A 310 3.53 -10.35 14.95
N LYS A 311 2.77 -11.44 15.05
CA LYS A 311 1.53 -11.46 15.86
C LYS A 311 1.76 -11.10 17.32
N ASN A 312 2.87 -11.52 17.90
CA ASN A 312 3.22 -11.27 19.30
C ASN A 312 3.91 -9.92 19.50
N GLY A 313 4.31 -9.24 18.40
CA GLY A 313 5.00 -7.96 18.45
C GLY A 313 6.47 -8.03 18.86
N ASP A 314 7.04 -9.23 19.01
CA ASP A 314 8.43 -9.49 19.41
C ASP A 314 9.40 -9.50 18.22
N LYS A 315 8.90 -9.79 17.02
CA LYS A 315 9.67 -9.75 15.76
C LYS A 315 9.14 -8.74 14.75
N VAL A 316 10.02 -8.24 13.90
CA VAL A 316 9.72 -7.35 12.76
C VAL A 316 10.14 -8.01 11.46
N LEU A 317 9.26 -8.03 10.47
CA LEU A 317 9.56 -8.50 9.13
C LEU A 317 10.17 -7.36 8.32
N PHE A 318 11.38 -7.58 7.80
CA PHE A 318 12.07 -6.66 6.91
C PHE A 318 12.19 -7.24 5.51
N HIS A 319 12.17 -6.34 4.52
CA HIS A 319 12.67 -6.62 3.17
C HIS A 319 14.03 -5.96 3.02
N PHE A 320 15.05 -6.79 2.89
CA PHE A 320 16.42 -6.35 2.65
C PHE A 320 16.66 -6.29 1.15
N LYS A 321 17.01 -5.10 0.67
CA LYS A 321 17.39 -4.84 -0.71
C LYS A 321 18.87 -4.51 -0.77
N LEU A 322 19.60 -5.26 -1.58
CA LEU A 322 21.01 -5.01 -1.90
C LEU A 322 21.09 -4.65 -3.37
N ASN A 323 21.67 -3.50 -3.70
CA ASN A 323 21.87 -3.11 -5.10
C ASN A 323 22.82 -4.10 -5.81
N ARG A 324 22.59 -4.33 -7.12
CA ARG A 324 23.38 -5.18 -8.08
C ARG A 324 23.21 -6.70 -7.98
N ASP A 325 22.17 -7.24 -8.63
CA ASP A 325 21.95 -8.67 -8.94
C ASP A 325 22.01 -9.69 -7.77
N ILE A 326 22.11 -9.19 -6.53
CA ILE A 326 22.02 -9.99 -5.32
C ILE A 326 20.54 -10.19 -4.98
N ARG A 327 20.23 -11.36 -4.42
CA ARG A 327 18.88 -11.77 -4.04
C ARG A 327 18.34 -10.87 -2.92
N ASP A 328 17.19 -10.25 -3.18
CA ASP A 328 16.33 -9.64 -2.16
C ASP A 328 15.88 -10.70 -1.16
N SER A 329 15.97 -10.41 0.13
CA SER A 329 15.56 -11.33 1.18
C SER A 329 14.47 -10.73 2.07
N LEU A 330 13.56 -11.60 2.50
CA LEU A 330 12.63 -11.31 3.59
C LEU A 330 13.21 -11.93 4.85
N VAL A 331 13.31 -11.15 5.92
CA VAL A 331 13.93 -11.60 7.17
C VAL A 331 13.09 -11.18 8.37
N TRP A 332 12.99 -12.07 9.36
CA TRP A 332 12.51 -11.74 10.68
C TRP A 332 13.66 -11.23 11.53
N TYR A 333 13.51 -10.04 12.09
CA TYR A 333 14.38 -9.49 13.11
C TYR A 333 13.71 -9.63 14.47
N ASP A 334 14.35 -10.34 15.39
CA ASP A 334 13.88 -10.51 16.77
C ASP A 334 14.33 -9.34 17.63
N LEU A 335 13.38 -8.59 18.19
CA LEU A 335 13.66 -7.34 18.91
C LEU A 335 14.38 -7.55 20.24
N GLY A 336 14.22 -8.72 20.87
CA GLY A 336 14.86 -9.04 22.15
C GLY A 336 16.29 -9.53 21.97
N SER A 337 16.46 -10.56 21.13
CA SER A 337 17.76 -11.20 20.88
C SER A 337 18.60 -10.51 19.81
N LYS A 338 18.01 -9.58 19.03
CA LYS A 338 18.62 -8.88 17.89
C LYS A 338 19.11 -9.82 16.79
N ARG A 339 18.49 -10.98 16.65
CA ARG A 339 18.84 -12.00 15.65
C ARG A 339 18.00 -11.85 14.39
N ILE A 340 18.61 -12.19 13.26
CA ILE A 340 17.98 -12.21 11.94
C ILE A 340 17.72 -13.67 11.54
N GLU A 341 16.50 -13.95 11.10
CA GLU A 341 16.06 -15.26 10.59
C GLU A 341 15.51 -15.09 9.17
N GLU A 342 16.07 -15.79 8.18
CA GLU A 342 15.61 -15.69 6.79
C GLU A 342 14.25 -16.37 6.58
N VAL A 343 13.37 -15.72 5.82
CA VAL A 343 12.05 -16.23 5.43
C VAL A 343 12.13 -16.86 4.05
N GLY A 344 12.34 -18.17 4.02
CA GLY A 344 12.38 -18.94 2.77
C GLY A 344 10.99 -19.15 2.16
N ILE A 345 10.64 -18.38 1.13
CA ILE A 345 9.36 -18.50 0.41
C ILE A 345 9.58 -19.12 -0.96
N ARG A 346 8.89 -20.23 -1.26
CA ARG A 346 8.97 -20.88 -2.57
C ARG A 346 8.26 -20.05 -3.64
N GLY A 347 8.95 -19.85 -4.77
CA GLY A 347 8.40 -19.15 -5.93
C GLY A 347 8.48 -17.62 -5.85
N VAL A 348 9.19 -17.07 -4.87
CA VAL A 348 9.54 -15.64 -4.84
C VAL A 348 10.73 -15.40 -5.79
N PRO A 349 10.66 -14.37 -6.64
CA PRO A 349 11.76 -14.02 -7.54
C PRO A 349 13.01 -13.51 -6.82
N ILE A 350 14.09 -13.31 -7.57
CA ILE A 350 15.39 -12.85 -7.02
C ILE A 350 15.31 -11.38 -6.57
N VAL A 351 14.66 -10.52 -7.35
CA VAL A 351 14.48 -9.08 -7.05
C VAL A 351 13.00 -8.77 -7.16
N TYR A 352 12.43 -8.08 -6.18
CA TYR A 352 10.99 -7.79 -6.16
C TYR A 352 10.65 -6.51 -5.40
N ASP A 353 9.43 -6.04 -5.57
CA ASP A 353 8.80 -5.14 -4.62
C ASP A 353 7.81 -5.94 -3.77
N VAL A 354 7.65 -5.56 -2.51
CA VAL A 354 6.70 -6.18 -1.59
C VAL A 354 5.95 -5.11 -0.82
N ASP A 355 4.64 -5.31 -0.72
CA ASP A 355 3.74 -4.44 0.02
C ASP A 355 2.87 -5.27 0.96
N LEU A 356 2.64 -4.78 2.17
CA LEU A 356 1.69 -5.40 3.08
C LEU A 356 0.26 -5.10 2.63
N TYR A 357 -0.58 -6.13 2.59
CA TYR A 357 -1.98 -6.05 2.22
C TYR A 357 -2.85 -6.77 3.24
N VAL A 358 -3.95 -6.13 3.62
CA VAL A 358 -4.98 -6.74 4.47
C VAL A 358 -6.08 -7.25 3.55
N GLU A 359 -6.28 -8.55 3.48
CA GLU A 359 -7.40 -9.13 2.74
C GLU A 359 -8.71 -8.58 3.31
N SER A 360 -9.62 -8.15 2.42
CA SER A 360 -10.88 -7.54 2.86
C SER A 360 -12.04 -7.83 1.92
N LEU A 361 -13.26 -7.64 2.44
CA LEU A 361 -14.51 -7.64 1.68
C LEU A 361 -14.93 -6.24 1.21
N VAL A 362 -14.07 -5.22 1.39
CA VAL A 362 -14.41 -3.81 1.11
C VAL A 362 -14.89 -3.64 -0.34
N PRO A 363 -16.10 -3.08 -0.55
CA PRO A 363 -16.61 -2.82 -1.88
C PRO A 363 -16.01 -1.55 -2.48
N LEU A 364 -15.84 -1.54 -3.81
CA LEU A 364 -15.39 -0.36 -4.56
C LEU A 364 -16.58 0.52 -5.00
N ASN A 365 -17.72 -0.08 -5.34
CA ASN A 365 -18.91 0.64 -5.77
C ASN A 365 -19.82 0.95 -4.57
N LEU A 366 -19.61 2.07 -3.90
CA LEU A 366 -20.61 2.64 -3.00
C LEU A 366 -21.71 3.27 -3.85
N LYS A 367 -22.69 2.49 -4.30
CA LYS A 367 -23.96 3.10 -4.73
C LYS A 367 -24.52 3.85 -3.51
N PRO A 368 -24.95 5.11 -3.64
CA PRO A 368 -25.67 5.76 -2.56
C PRO A 368 -26.88 4.88 -2.18
N PRO A 369 -27.30 4.85 -0.90
CA PRO A 369 -28.40 4.01 -0.46
C PRO A 369 -29.69 4.45 -1.18
N ARG A 370 -29.97 3.84 -2.33
CA ARG A 370 -31.29 3.89 -2.96
C ARG A 370 -32.06 2.70 -2.40
N GLY A 371 -33.18 3.00 -1.76
CA GLY A 371 -34.09 2.01 -1.23
C GLY A 371 -34.50 0.98 -2.28
N LYS A 372 -34.76 -0.23 -1.77
CA LYS A 372 -35.25 -1.45 -2.44
C LYS A 372 -34.18 -2.22 -3.25
N PHE A 373 -33.78 -3.34 -2.63
CA PHE A 373 -33.08 -4.46 -3.23
C PHE A 373 -33.66 -4.85 -4.59
N SER A 374 -32.80 -4.95 -5.62
CA SER A 374 -33.03 -5.88 -6.73
C SER A 374 -31.88 -6.89 -6.79
N LEU A 375 -32.22 -8.12 -6.39
CA LEU A 375 -31.38 -9.31 -6.41
C LEU A 375 -31.36 -9.86 -7.84
N PHE A 376 -30.56 -9.27 -8.74
CA PHE A 376 -30.25 -9.87 -10.03
C PHE A 376 -28.86 -9.41 -10.47
N ASN A 377 -27.80 -10.02 -9.93
CA ASN A 377 -26.47 -10.03 -10.56
C ASN A 377 -25.47 -11.07 -10.00
N CYS A 378 -25.84 -11.92 -9.04
CA CYS A 378 -24.90 -12.92 -8.51
C CYS A 378 -24.80 -14.24 -9.31
N ILE A 379 -25.47 -14.40 -10.46
CA ILE A 379 -25.47 -15.67 -11.22
C ILE A 379 -24.76 -15.58 -12.59
N LEU A 380 -24.46 -14.38 -13.10
CA LEU A 380 -23.92 -14.22 -14.46
C LEU A 380 -22.39 -14.25 -14.58
N LEU A 381 -21.63 -14.20 -13.47
CA LEU A 381 -20.16 -14.19 -13.50
C LEU A 381 -19.49 -15.56 -13.36
N TRP A 382 -20.27 -16.65 -13.30
CA TRP A 382 -19.74 -18.03 -13.18
C TRP A 382 -20.15 -18.97 -14.33
N LYS A 383 -20.90 -18.47 -15.33
CA LYS A 383 -21.37 -19.28 -16.48
C LYS A 383 -20.55 -19.15 -17.77
N TYR A 384 -19.48 -18.35 -17.79
CA TYR A 384 -18.63 -18.16 -18.97
C TYR A 384 -17.29 -18.93 -18.98
N GLU A 385 -16.99 -19.76 -17.96
CA GLU A 385 -15.77 -20.60 -17.93
C GLU A 385 -16.05 -22.12 -18.19
N PHE A 386 -17.23 -22.51 -18.72
CA PHE A 386 -17.56 -23.93 -18.99
C PHE A 386 -18.12 -24.24 -20.38
N LEU A 387 -17.87 -23.38 -21.37
CA LEU A 387 -18.29 -23.59 -22.77
C LEU A 387 -17.07 -23.77 -23.69
N PHE A 388 -16.19 -24.71 -23.39
CA PHE A 388 -15.17 -25.23 -24.30
C PHE A 388 -14.67 -26.60 -23.83
N LEU A 389 -15.54 -27.62 -23.79
CA LEU A 389 -15.13 -29.04 -23.73
C LEU A 389 -16.30 -29.97 -24.01
N GLU A 390 -16.64 -30.08 -25.30
CA GLU A 390 -17.50 -31.10 -25.93
C GLU A 390 -17.35 -30.77 -27.45
N ILE A 391 -16.93 -31.59 -28.41
CA ILE A 391 -17.03 -33.03 -28.68
C ILE A 391 -15.95 -33.37 -29.74
N LYS A 392 -15.31 -34.55 -29.64
CA LYS A 392 -15.05 -35.44 -30.79
C LYS A 392 -14.63 -36.82 -30.29
N ILE A 393 -15.64 -37.67 -30.11
CA ILE A 393 -15.51 -39.13 -30.17
C ILE A 393 -16.08 -39.49 -31.53
N ASP A 394 -15.25 -40.01 -32.43
CA ASP A 394 -15.73 -40.73 -33.62
C ASP A 394 -15.25 -42.18 -33.51
N VAL A 395 -16.24 -43.05 -33.71
CA VAL A 395 -16.24 -44.51 -33.68
C VAL A 395 -15.59 -45.03 -34.97
N PHE A 396 -14.66 -45.98 -34.86
CA PHE A 396 -14.73 -47.32 -35.50
C PHE A 396 -13.62 -48.23 -34.95
#